data_AF-S5MSP4-F1
#
_entry.id   AF-S5MSP4-F1
#
_cell.length_a   1.000
_cell.length_b   1.000
_cell.length_c   1.000
_cell.angle_alpha   90.00
_cell.angle_beta   90.00
_cell.angle_gamma   90.00
#
_symmetry.space_group_name_H-M   'P 1'
#
loop_
_entity.id
_entity.type
_entity.pdbx_description
1 polymer ?
#
loop_
_entity_poly.entity_id
_entity_poly.type
_entity_poly.pdbx_seq_one_letter_code
_entity_poly.pdbx_strand_id
1 'polypeptide(L)'
;MGHDLAPYFRIDAMYPDAGMEMPEALPDLISRHYRENILGASSPTMIVTGCRKTLEAVCREQLGCKDKLSVLIEKLTAKGVIPESLKSWAHTIRIFGNSATHDTDDFFTDEEATEIRNITRMLLEFIYSYPARIERLRNKLHNR
;
A
#
# COMPACT_ATOMS: atom_id res chain seq x y z
N MET A 1 32.61 -21.62 -11.90
CA MET A 1 32.96 -20.22 -12.18
C MET A 1 31.88 -19.65 -13.07
N GLY A 2 31.13 -18.65 -12.61
CA GLY A 2 30.16 -17.95 -13.46
C GLY A 2 30.90 -16.95 -14.35
N HIS A 3 30.57 -16.92 -15.64
CA HIS A 3 31.08 -15.90 -16.54
C HIS A 3 30.21 -14.65 -16.44
N ASP A 4 30.84 -13.48 -16.37
CA ASP A 4 30.14 -12.21 -16.40
C ASP A 4 29.63 -11.93 -17.82
N LEU A 5 28.31 -11.81 -17.94
CA LEU A 5 27.61 -11.58 -19.21
C LEU A 5 27.36 -10.09 -19.47
N ALA A 6 27.66 -9.21 -18.51
CA ALA A 6 27.50 -7.76 -18.65
C ALA A 6 28.20 -7.13 -19.88
N PRO A 7 29.33 -7.65 -20.39
CA PRO A 7 29.95 -7.11 -21.60
C PRO A 7 29.19 -7.42 -22.89
N TYR A 8 28.32 -8.44 -22.89
CA TYR A 8 27.72 -8.99 -24.11
C TYR A 8 26.26 -8.63 -24.30
N PHE A 9 25.59 -8.20 -23.23
CA PHE A 9 24.16 -7.87 -23.25
C PHE A 9 23.90 -6.50 -22.63
N ARG A 10 22.97 -5.77 -23.23
CA ARG A 10 22.35 -4.58 -22.64
C ARG A 10 20.95 -4.98 -22.22
N ILE A 11 20.58 -4.72 -20.97
CA ILE A 11 19.21 -4.94 -20.50
C ILE A 11 18.35 -3.82 -21.09
N ASP A 12 17.47 -4.19 -22.02
CA ASP A 12 16.56 -3.24 -22.67
C ASP A 12 15.28 -3.01 -21.84
N ALA A 13 14.84 -3.98 -21.03
CA ALA A 13 13.77 -3.85 -20.04
C ALA A 13 13.81 -5.00 -18.99
N MET A 14 13.31 -4.75 -17.77
CA MET A 14 13.14 -5.75 -16.72
C MET A 14 11.66 -5.79 -16.32
N TYR A 15 10.99 -6.93 -16.53
CA TYR A 15 9.56 -7.05 -16.24
C TYR A 15 9.26 -7.85 -14.97
N PRO A 16 8.34 -7.36 -14.12
CA PRO A 16 7.52 -6.15 -14.33
C PRO A 16 8.26 -4.82 -14.04
N ASP A 17 8.04 -3.81 -14.89
CA ASP A 17 8.71 -2.50 -14.85
C ASP A 17 7.79 -1.39 -14.30
N ALA A 18 7.91 -1.14 -12.99
CA ALA A 18 7.60 0.07 -12.23
C ALA A 18 7.53 -0.33 -10.75
N GLY A 19 8.70 -0.68 -10.19
CA GLY A 19 8.96 -0.70 -8.76
C GLY A 19 7.91 -1.40 -7.90
N MET A 20 8.26 -2.60 -7.46
CA MET A 20 7.82 -3.17 -6.19
C MET A 20 8.34 -2.29 -5.01
N GLU A 21 8.11 -0.97 -5.08
CA GLU A 21 8.74 0.05 -4.26
C GLU A 21 7.85 0.35 -3.06
N MET A 22 8.45 0.18 -1.90
CA MET A 22 7.81 0.52 -0.63
C MET A 22 7.67 2.04 -0.54
N PRO A 23 6.48 2.57 -0.19
CA PRO A 23 6.33 3.99 0.09
C PRO A 23 7.36 4.47 1.13
N GLU A 24 7.86 5.69 0.94
CA GLU A 24 8.80 6.33 1.85
C GLU A 24 8.11 6.75 3.16
N ALA A 25 8.92 6.99 4.21
CA ALA A 25 8.48 7.59 5.46
C ALA A 25 7.31 6.86 6.18
N LEU A 26 7.11 5.59 5.87
CA LEU A 26 6.15 4.75 6.59
C LEU A 26 6.63 4.47 8.03
N PRO A 27 5.73 4.48 9.03
CA PRO A 27 6.04 3.98 10.36
C PRO A 27 6.46 2.51 10.31
N ASP A 28 7.37 2.09 11.21
CA ASP A 28 7.97 0.75 11.21
C ASP A 28 6.95 -0.39 11.10
N LEU A 29 5.87 -0.29 11.88
CA LEU A 29 4.79 -1.28 11.85
C LEU A 29 4.13 -1.37 10.47
N ILE A 30 3.86 -0.23 9.84
CA ILE A 30 3.22 -0.17 8.51
C ILE A 30 4.19 -0.67 7.43
N SER A 31 5.47 -0.30 7.50
CA SER A 31 6.51 -0.82 6.60
C SER A 31 6.61 -2.34 6.69
N ARG A 32 6.60 -2.88 7.90
CA ARG A 32 6.62 -4.33 8.13
C ARG A 32 5.39 -5.00 7.54
N HIS A 33 4.20 -4.46 7.82
CA HIS A 33 2.95 -5.00 7.28
C HIS A 33 2.94 -5.02 5.75
N TYR A 34 3.35 -3.93 5.12
CA TYR A 34 3.42 -3.82 3.66
C TYR A 34 4.39 -4.84 3.06
N ARG A 35 5.60 -4.93 3.62
CA ARG A 35 6.62 -5.86 3.13
C ARG A 35 6.19 -7.32 3.27
N GLU A 36 5.73 -7.72 4.45
CA GLU A 36 5.41 -9.12 4.74
C GLU A 36 4.11 -9.55 4.07
N ASN A 37 3.06 -8.73 4.10
CA ASN A 37 1.72 -9.17 3.67
C ASN A 37 1.38 -8.80 2.22
N ILE A 38 2.08 -7.84 1.62
CA ILE A 38 1.79 -7.42 0.23
C ILE A 38 2.94 -7.83 -0.69
N LEU A 39 4.18 -7.48 -0.36
CA LEU A 39 5.32 -7.84 -1.21
C LEU A 39 5.74 -9.31 -1.07
N GLY A 40 5.62 -9.86 0.14
CA GLY A 40 5.93 -11.26 0.45
C GLY A 40 4.79 -12.25 0.19
N ALA A 41 3.65 -11.80 -0.33
CA ALA A 41 2.51 -12.67 -0.60
C ALA A 41 2.75 -13.56 -1.82
N SER A 42 2.34 -14.83 -1.73
CA SER A 42 2.55 -15.84 -2.77
C SER A 42 1.33 -16.09 -3.67
N SER A 43 0.24 -15.34 -3.50
CA SER A 43 -0.95 -15.45 -4.35
C SER A 43 -1.74 -14.14 -4.40
N PRO A 44 -2.56 -13.91 -5.45
CA PRO A 44 -3.47 -12.77 -5.56
C PRO A 44 -4.34 -12.55 -4.32
N THR A 45 -4.97 -13.62 -3.82
CA THR A 45 -5.82 -13.58 -2.62
C THR A 45 -5.05 -13.13 -1.38
N MET A 46 -3.79 -13.56 -1.24
CA MET A 46 -2.93 -13.13 -0.13
C MET A 46 -2.53 -11.67 -0.26
N ILE A 47 -2.25 -11.16 -1.47
CA ILE A 47 -1.96 -9.75 -1.71
C ILE A 47 -3.16 -8.89 -1.28
N VAL A 48 -4.37 -9.24 -1.74
CA VAL A 48 -5.61 -8.50 -1.42
C VAL A 48 -5.91 -8.54 0.08
N THR A 49 -5.72 -9.70 0.72
CA THR A 49 -5.83 -9.83 2.18
C THR A 49 -4.80 -8.96 2.91
N GLY A 50 -3.57 -8.93 2.42
CA GLY A 50 -2.48 -8.10 2.96
C GLY A 50 -2.75 -6.61 2.83
N CYS A 51 -3.36 -6.18 1.73
CA CYS A 51 -3.81 -4.81 1.50
C CYS A 51 -4.82 -4.37 2.57
N ARG A 52 -5.84 -5.20 2.83
CA ARG A 52 -6.83 -4.94 3.89
C ARG A 52 -6.19 -4.88 5.28
N LYS A 53 -5.31 -5.83 5.62
CA LYS A 53 -4.61 -5.85 6.91
C LYS A 53 -3.74 -4.60 7.10
N THR A 54 -3.05 -4.19 6.04
CA THR A 54 -2.22 -2.98 6.06
C THR A 54 -3.07 -1.73 6.24
N LEU A 55 -4.19 -1.60 5.52
CA LEU A 55 -5.13 -0.49 5.71
C LEU A 55 -5.68 -0.44 7.13
N GLU A 56 -6.04 -1.59 7.71
CA GLU A 56 -6.50 -1.66 9.11
C GLU A 56 -5.43 -1.21 10.10
N ALA A 57 -4.16 -1.59 9.88
CA ALA A 57 -3.03 -1.13 10.69
C ALA A 57 -2.83 0.38 10.58
N VAL A 58 -2.91 0.94 9.37
CA VAL A 58 -2.82 2.39 9.13
C VAL A 58 -3.91 3.14 9.88
N CYS A 59 -5.17 2.70 9.78
CA CYS A 59 -6.25 3.38 10.48
C CYS A 59 -6.06 3.36 12.01
N ARG A 60 -5.56 2.24 12.55
CA ARG A 60 -5.29 2.11 13.99
C ARG A 60 -4.15 3.01 14.44
N GLU A 61 -3.09 3.11 13.64
CA GLU A 61 -1.95 4.00 13.89
C GLU A 61 -2.40 5.47 13.93
N GLN A 62 -3.18 5.91 12.94
CA GLN A 62 -3.66 7.29 12.81
C GLN A 62 -4.72 7.70 13.84
N LEU A 63 -5.50 6.75 14.35
CA LEU A 63 -6.64 7.01 15.25
C LEU A 63 -6.39 6.59 16.69
N GLY A 64 -5.40 5.73 16.97
CA GLY A 64 -5.11 5.23 18.31
C GLY A 64 -6.24 4.40 18.94
N CYS A 65 -7.14 3.82 18.13
CA CYS A 65 -8.28 3.04 18.63
C CYS A 65 -8.49 1.75 17.84
N LYS A 66 -9.22 0.79 18.45
CA LYS A 66 -9.63 -0.45 17.80
C LYS A 66 -11.13 -0.39 17.50
N ASP A 67 -11.49 -0.67 16.25
CA ASP A 67 -12.87 -0.71 15.78
C ASP A 67 -12.96 -1.56 14.51
N LYS A 68 -14.17 -1.73 13.97
CA LYS A 68 -14.38 -2.32 12.63
C LYS A 68 -13.74 -1.44 11.57
N LEU A 69 -13.12 -2.04 10.54
CA LEU A 69 -12.44 -1.30 9.48
C LEU A 69 -13.36 -0.28 8.78
N SER A 70 -14.64 -0.59 8.60
CA SER A 70 -15.62 0.37 8.07
C SER A 70 -15.72 1.63 8.93
N VAL A 71 -15.82 1.47 10.26
CA VAL A 71 -15.91 2.60 11.20
C VAL A 71 -14.60 3.38 11.27
N LEU A 72 -13.46 2.68 11.20
CA LEU A 72 -12.16 3.33 11.18
C LEU A 72 -11.96 4.21 9.93
N ILE A 73 -12.43 3.76 8.75
CA ILE A 73 -12.37 4.55 7.51
C ILE A 73 -13.21 5.83 7.63
N GLU A 74 -14.41 5.74 8.21
CA GLU A 74 -15.26 6.93 8.48
C GLU A 74 -14.56 7.90 9.43
N LYS A 75 -13.96 7.40 10.52
CA LYS A 75 -13.23 8.22 11.49
C LYS A 75 -12.00 8.91 10.88
N LEU A 76 -11.25 8.24 10.01
CA LEU A 76 -10.13 8.86 9.29
C LEU A 76 -10.57 10.05 8.44
N THR A 77 -11.68 9.88 7.74
CA THR A 77 -12.23 10.90 6.85
C THR A 77 -12.79 12.08 7.64
N ALA A 78 -13.53 11.80 8.72
CA ALA A 78 -14.06 12.82 9.63
C ALA A 78 -12.94 13.64 10.33
N LYS A 79 -11.77 13.02 10.59
CA LYS A 79 -10.58 13.69 11.12
C LYS A 79 -9.81 14.49 10.05
N GLY A 80 -10.17 14.36 8.77
CA GLY A 80 -9.50 15.02 7.66
C GLY A 80 -8.14 14.42 7.29
N VAL A 81 -7.85 13.19 7.73
CA VAL A 81 -6.60 12.49 7.37
C VAL A 81 -6.60 12.11 5.90
N ILE A 82 -7.77 11.73 5.37
CA ILE A 82 -8.01 11.45 3.96
C ILE A 82 -9.27 12.21 3.49
N PRO A 83 -9.31 12.69 2.23
CA PRO A 83 -10.52 13.26 1.63
C PRO A 83 -11.54 12.17 1.25
N GLU A 84 -12.78 12.58 0.95
CA GLU A 84 -13.90 11.68 0.62
C GLU A 84 -13.61 10.79 -0.61
N SER A 85 -12.84 11.27 -1.58
CA SER A 85 -12.42 10.45 -2.72
C SER A 85 -11.61 9.22 -2.28
N LEU A 86 -10.63 9.41 -1.38
CA LEU A 86 -9.81 8.34 -0.83
C LEU A 86 -10.59 7.42 0.12
N LYS A 87 -11.62 7.95 0.79
CA LYS A 87 -12.55 7.13 1.58
C LYS A 87 -13.21 6.06 0.74
N SER A 88 -13.70 6.41 -0.45
CA SER A 88 -14.33 5.44 -1.36
C SER A 88 -13.36 4.32 -1.74
N TRP A 89 -12.09 4.65 -2.01
CA TRP A 89 -11.05 3.68 -2.35
C TRP A 89 -10.69 2.76 -1.17
N ALA A 90 -10.63 3.32 0.03
CA ALA A 90 -10.42 2.55 1.26
C ALA A 90 -11.57 1.55 1.50
N HIS A 91 -12.81 1.93 1.21
CA HIS A 91 -13.93 1.00 1.26
C HIS A 91 -13.83 -0.09 0.19
N THR A 92 -13.36 0.21 -1.02
CA THR A 92 -13.10 -0.80 -2.06
C THR A 92 -12.10 -1.85 -1.57
N ILE A 93 -10.95 -1.44 -1.02
CA ILE A 93 -9.95 -2.38 -0.46
C ILE A 93 -10.57 -3.25 0.64
N ARG A 94 -11.40 -2.65 1.52
CA ARG A 94 -12.09 -3.39 2.57
C ARG A 94 -13.05 -4.44 1.99
N ILE A 95 -13.80 -4.11 0.94
CA ILE A 95 -14.77 -5.03 0.32
C ILE A 95 -14.02 -6.20 -0.33
N PHE A 96 -13.05 -5.91 -1.19
CA PHE A 96 -12.22 -6.94 -1.86
C PHE A 96 -11.49 -7.83 -0.84
N GLY A 97 -10.89 -7.21 0.17
CA GLY A 97 -10.21 -7.94 1.24
C GLY A 97 -11.13 -8.78 2.12
N ASN A 98 -12.40 -8.40 2.28
CA ASN A 98 -13.36 -9.24 2.99
C ASN A 98 -13.71 -10.48 2.15
N SER A 99 -13.93 -10.31 0.84
CA SER A 99 -14.16 -11.43 -0.07
C SER A 99 -12.97 -12.39 -0.11
N ALA A 100 -11.74 -11.87 -0.14
CA ALA A 100 -10.51 -12.68 -0.11
C ALA A 100 -10.32 -13.54 1.15
N THR A 101 -11.01 -13.22 2.25
CA THR A 101 -10.94 -13.97 3.52
C THR A 101 -12.11 -14.93 3.73
N HIS A 102 -13.15 -14.81 2.91
CA HIS A 102 -14.27 -15.73 2.93
C HIS A 102 -13.93 -16.88 1.97
N ASP A 103 -14.25 -18.13 2.32
CA ASP A 103 -14.14 -19.28 1.41
C ASP A 103 -15.23 -19.15 0.31
N THR A 104 -15.03 -18.19 -0.58
CA THR A 104 -15.76 -18.06 -1.84
C THR A 104 -14.92 -18.75 -2.92
N ASP A 105 -15.56 -19.46 -3.85
CA ASP A 105 -14.91 -19.98 -5.06
C ASP A 105 -14.40 -18.87 -6.02
N ASP A 106 -14.49 -17.60 -5.57
CA ASP A 106 -14.01 -16.42 -6.28
C ASP A 106 -12.48 -16.29 -6.11
N PHE A 107 -11.76 -16.65 -7.17
CA PHE A 107 -10.32 -16.45 -7.27
C PHE A 107 -10.02 -15.06 -7.84
N PHE A 108 -9.13 -14.32 -7.18
CA PHE A 108 -8.62 -13.05 -7.71
C PHE A 108 -7.60 -13.30 -8.83
N THR A 109 -7.68 -12.52 -9.91
CA THR A 109 -6.62 -12.52 -10.92
C THR A 109 -5.38 -11.74 -10.44
N ASP A 110 -4.24 -11.97 -11.07
CA ASP A 110 -3.01 -11.22 -10.79
C ASP A 110 -3.18 -9.71 -11.08
N GLU A 111 -3.98 -9.37 -12.10
CA GLU A 111 -4.31 -7.99 -12.44
C GLU A 111 -5.15 -7.32 -11.34
N GLU A 112 -6.20 -7.98 -10.86
CA GLU A 112 -7.04 -7.46 -9.77
C GLU A 112 -6.23 -7.23 -8.49
N ALA A 113 -5.42 -8.21 -8.10
CA ALA A 113 -4.56 -8.09 -6.93
C ALA A 113 -3.52 -6.98 -7.09
N THR A 114 -2.97 -6.82 -8.30
CA THR A 114 -2.04 -5.73 -8.62
C THR A 114 -2.71 -4.36 -8.49
N GLU A 115 -3.94 -4.20 -8.98
CA GLU A 115 -4.67 -2.94 -8.88
C GLU A 115 -5.05 -2.61 -7.43
N ILE A 116 -5.52 -3.58 -6.65
CA ILE A 116 -5.80 -3.37 -5.22
C ILE A 116 -4.52 -2.99 -4.45
N ARG A 117 -3.37 -3.61 -4.79
CA ARG A 117 -2.06 -3.22 -4.25
C ARG A 117 -1.70 -1.79 -4.63
N ASN A 118 -1.90 -1.39 -5.89
CA ASN A 118 -1.58 -0.05 -6.39
C ASN A 118 -2.41 1.03 -5.67
N ILE A 119 -3.71 0.79 -5.49
CA ILE A 119 -4.61 1.68 -4.73
C ILE A 119 -4.15 1.77 -3.26
N THR A 120 -3.77 0.64 -2.65
CA THR A 120 -3.25 0.61 -1.27
C THR A 120 -1.95 1.40 -1.14
N ARG A 121 -1.04 1.25 -2.10
CA ARG A 121 0.21 2.03 -2.17
C ARG A 121 -0.07 3.52 -2.28
N MET A 122 -1.01 3.92 -3.12
CA MET A 122 -1.40 5.32 -3.29
C MET A 122 -1.95 5.94 -1.99
N LEU A 123 -2.77 5.20 -1.24
CA LEU A 123 -3.25 5.63 0.08
C LEU A 123 -2.10 5.84 1.06
N LEU A 124 -1.13 4.91 1.11
CA LEU A 124 0.05 5.03 1.95
C LEU A 124 0.91 6.23 1.58
N GLU A 125 1.11 6.47 0.29
CA GLU A 125 1.83 7.65 -0.18
C GLU A 125 1.13 8.95 0.20
N PHE A 126 -0.20 8.98 0.11
CA PHE A 126 -1.01 10.13 0.52
C PHE A 126 -0.86 10.43 2.02
N ILE A 127 -0.95 9.40 2.86
CA ILE A 127 -0.95 9.56 4.32
C ILE A 127 0.47 9.87 4.85
N TYR A 128 1.52 9.31 4.24
CA TYR A 128 2.89 9.38 4.78
C TYR A 128 3.89 10.04 3.84
N SER A 129 4.06 9.48 2.63
CA SER A 129 5.14 9.89 1.72
C SER A 129 5.04 11.36 1.28
N TYR A 130 3.86 11.79 0.81
CA TYR A 130 3.67 13.16 0.31
C TYR A 130 3.80 14.20 1.41
N PRO A 131 3.17 14.06 2.60
CA PRO A 131 3.42 14.95 3.73
C PRO A 131 4.91 15.08 4.07
N ALA A 132 5.65 13.96 4.15
CA ALA A 132 7.08 13.97 4.45
C ALA A 132 7.92 14.64 3.34
N ARG A 133 7.55 14.45 2.06
CA ARG A 133 8.20 15.12 0.92
C ARG A 133 7.95 16.62 0.95
N ILE A 134 6.71 17.05 1.21
CA ILE A 134 6.34 18.47 1.32
C ILE A 134 7.10 19.14 2.45
N GLU A 135 7.22 18.48 3.61
CA GLU A 135 7.95 19.02 4.75
C GLU A 135 9.45 19.17 4.45
N ARG A 136 10.07 18.17 3.78
CA ARG A 136 11.45 18.30 3.28
C ARG A 136 11.62 19.48 2.32
N LEU A 137 10.66 19.74 1.44
CA LEU A 137 10.70 20.88 0.52
C LEU A 137 10.59 22.22 1.27
N ARG A 138 9.68 22.33 2.24
CA ARG A 138 9.53 23.53 3.09
C ARG A 138 10.82 23.85 3.86
N ASN A 139 11.46 22.84 4.44
CA ASN A 139 12.72 23.01 5.16
C ASN A 139 13.87 23.44 4.24
N LYS A 140 13.91 22.97 2.99
CA LYS A 140 14.88 23.44 2.00
C LYS A 140 14.67 24.91 1.60
N LEU A 141 13.42 25.39 1.58
CA LEU A 141 13.13 26.81 1.31
C LEU A 141 13.53 27.71 2.48
N HIS A 142 13.33 27.25 3.72
CA HIS A 142 13.68 28.03 4.92
C HIS A 142 15.20 28.18 5.15
N ASN A 143 15.99 27.22 4.66
CA ASN A 143 17.45 27.19 4.81
C ASN A 143 18.21 27.79 3.60
N ARG A 144 17.52 28.51 2.71
CA ARG A 144 18.09 29.25 1.58
C ARG A 144 18.17 30.74 1.92
#